data_AF-A0A7K4FRP4-F1
#
_entry.id   AF-A0A7K4FRP4-F1
#
_cell.length_a   1.000
_cell.length_b   1.000
_cell.length_c   1.000
_cell.angle_alpha   90.00
_cell.angle_beta   90.00
_cell.angle_gamma   90.00
#
_symmetry.space_group_name_H-M   'P 1'
#
loop_
_entity.id
_entity.type
_entity.pdbx_description
1 polymer ?
#
loop_
_entity_poly.entity_id
_entity_poly.type
_entity_poly.pdbx_seq_one_letter_code
_entity_poly.pdbx_strand_id
1 'polypeptide(L)'
;MAKASKESLGIQTLRWAGLLGSTLWAGVHFDLTSAILPNPTATIIYRVFFGFVASLAIIAGLVFLQGIRKLYLPALAFYVIDLVLLIETRTLPALFVGKVLPINPYVEISIVLDVLLIVISALLWITDKE
;
A
#
# COMPACT_ATOMS: atom_id res chain seq x y z
N MET A 1 -31.75 10.39 11.95
CA MET A 1 -31.74 9.83 10.58
C MET A 1 -30.46 10.29 9.90
N ALA A 2 -29.53 9.37 9.64
CA ALA A 2 -28.35 9.69 8.83
C ALA A 2 -28.84 10.08 7.42
N LYS A 3 -28.42 11.25 6.95
CA LYS A 3 -28.73 11.74 5.61
C LYS A 3 -27.91 10.87 4.67
N ALA A 4 -28.54 9.91 4.00
CA ALA A 4 -27.89 9.16 2.93
C ALA A 4 -27.53 10.16 1.83
N SER A 5 -26.28 10.61 1.81
CA SER A 5 -25.71 11.30 0.67
C SER A 5 -25.76 10.32 -0.50
N LYS A 6 -26.30 10.79 -1.63
CA LYS A 6 -26.18 10.05 -2.89
C LYS A 6 -24.72 10.17 -3.34
N GLU A 7 -23.88 9.34 -2.77
CA GLU A 7 -22.50 9.20 -3.20
C GLU A 7 -22.49 8.79 -4.67
N SER A 8 -21.73 9.49 -5.51
CA SER A 8 -21.74 9.20 -6.94
C SER A 8 -21.19 7.80 -7.21
N LEU A 9 -21.72 7.12 -8.23
CA LEU A 9 -21.22 5.80 -8.66
C LEU A 9 -19.70 5.80 -8.89
N GLY A 10 -19.13 6.92 -9.35
CA GLY A 10 -17.69 7.09 -9.54
C GLY A 10 -16.89 7.02 -8.24
N ILE A 11 -17.31 7.75 -7.19
CA ILE A 11 -16.63 7.73 -5.88
C ILE A 11 -16.74 6.34 -5.26
N GLN A 12 -17.93 5.72 -5.30
CA GLN A 12 -18.10 4.34 -4.81
C GLN A 12 -17.18 3.36 -5.54
N THR A 13 -17.07 3.47 -6.87
CA THR A 13 -16.18 2.63 -7.67
C THR A 13 -14.71 2.82 -7.26
N LEU A 14 -14.27 4.06 -7.05
CA LEU A 14 -12.92 4.37 -6.58
C LEU A 14 -12.67 3.82 -5.17
N ARG A 15 -13.63 3.94 -4.24
CA ARG A 15 -13.54 3.37 -2.89
C ARG A 15 -13.43 1.84 -2.93
N TRP A 16 -14.23 1.17 -3.76
CA TRP A 16 -14.14 -0.28 -3.96
C TRP A 16 -12.81 -0.71 -4.60
N ALA A 17 -12.35 0.01 -5.62
CA ALA A 17 -11.05 -0.24 -6.25
C ALA A 17 -9.90 -0.07 -5.24
N GLY A 18 -9.97 0.97 -4.39
CA GLY A 18 -9.03 1.20 -3.29
C GLY A 18 -9.03 0.04 -2.29
N LEU A 19 -10.20 -0.38 -1.81
CA LEU A 19 -10.32 -1.53 -0.90
C LEU A 19 -9.68 -2.81 -1.48
N LEU A 20 -10.05 -3.17 -2.71
CA LEU A 20 -9.58 -4.39 -3.36
C LEU A 20 -8.09 -4.32 -3.64
N GLY A 21 -7.60 -3.17 -4.15
CA GLY A 21 -6.19 -2.93 -4.41
C GLY A 21 -5.36 -3.01 -3.13
N SER A 22 -5.78 -2.35 -2.06
CA SER A 22 -5.12 -2.39 -0.75
C SER A 22 -5.07 -3.79 -0.15
N THR A 23 -6.16 -4.56 -0.30
CA THR A 23 -6.23 -5.93 0.22
C THR A 23 -5.31 -6.86 -0.56
N LEU A 24 -5.28 -6.74 -1.90
CA LEU A 24 -4.36 -7.48 -2.75
C LEU A 24 -2.90 -7.14 -2.43
N TRP A 25 -2.61 -5.84 -2.26
CA TRP A 25 -1.29 -5.36 -1.86
C TRP A 25 -0.85 -5.95 -0.52
N ALA A 26 -1.75 -6.01 0.48
CA ALA A 26 -1.47 -6.62 1.77
C ALA A 26 -1.15 -8.12 1.64
N GLY A 27 -1.89 -8.84 0.78
CA GLY A 27 -1.65 -10.26 0.49
C GLY A 27 -0.26 -10.51 -0.10
N VAL A 28 0.16 -9.70 -1.07
CA VAL A 28 1.51 -9.74 -1.65
C VAL A 28 2.58 -9.58 -0.58
N HIS A 29 2.43 -8.61 0.32
CA HIS A 29 3.43 -8.34 1.35
C HIS A 29 3.40 -9.34 2.50
N PHE A 30 2.26 -9.98 2.77
CA PHE A 30 2.23 -11.11 3.71
C PHE A 30 3.04 -12.29 3.21
N ASP A 31 3.00 -12.61 1.91
CA ASP A 31 3.83 -13.69 1.36
C ASP A 31 5.33 -13.40 1.57
N LEU A 32 5.74 -12.14 1.41
CA LEU A 32 7.11 -11.68 1.65
C LEU A 32 7.57 -11.80 3.11
N THR A 33 6.66 -11.95 4.09
CA THR A 33 7.05 -12.22 5.49
C THR A 33 7.74 -13.57 5.64
N SER A 34 7.54 -14.49 4.69
CA SER A 34 8.19 -15.79 4.66
C SER A 34 9.60 -15.76 4.04
N ALA A 35 10.01 -14.65 3.42
CA ALA A 35 11.28 -14.52 2.74
C ALA A 35 12.47 -14.71 3.68
N ILE A 36 13.50 -15.41 3.20
CA ILE A 36 14.74 -15.67 3.93
C ILE A 36 15.87 -14.90 3.24
N LEU A 37 16.49 -13.99 3.98
CA LEU A 37 17.65 -13.22 3.52
C LEU A 37 18.95 -13.86 4.01
N PRO A 38 20.10 -13.62 3.32
CA PRO A 38 21.38 -14.19 3.72
C PRO A 38 21.81 -13.83 5.15
N ASN A 39 21.34 -12.69 5.66
CA ASN A 39 21.56 -12.24 7.03
C ASN A 39 20.31 -12.56 7.89
N PRO A 40 20.43 -13.37 8.98
CA PRO A 40 19.31 -13.69 9.86
C PRO A 40 18.67 -12.47 10.54
N THR A 41 19.46 -11.47 10.93
CA THR A 41 18.96 -10.21 11.49
C THR A 41 18.16 -9.45 10.44
N ALA A 42 18.65 -9.37 9.21
CA ALA A 42 17.91 -8.76 8.11
C ALA A 42 16.58 -9.49 7.85
N THR A 43 16.60 -10.83 7.88
CA THR A 43 15.39 -11.65 7.72
C THR A 43 14.31 -11.27 8.75
N ILE A 44 14.68 -11.15 10.02
CA ILE A 44 13.74 -10.76 11.08
C ILE A 44 13.21 -9.34 10.87
N ILE A 45 14.10 -8.39 10.56
CA ILE A 45 13.71 -6.99 10.33
C ILE A 45 12.72 -6.89 9.17
N TYR A 46 13.04 -7.49 8.01
CA TYR A 46 12.17 -7.45 6.85
C TYR A 46 10.85 -8.20 7.07
N ARG A 47 10.87 -9.33 7.79
CA ARG A 47 9.64 -10.05 8.17
C ARG A 47 8.69 -9.16 8.99
N VAL A 48 9.22 -8.49 10.01
CA VAL A 48 8.42 -7.59 10.86
C VAL A 48 7.93 -6.39 10.06
N PHE A 49 8.81 -5.79 9.26
CA PHE A 49 8.47 -4.66 8.38
C PHE A 49 7.32 -5.02 7.43
N PHE A 50 7.44 -6.13 6.69
CA PHE A 50 6.40 -6.57 5.75
C PHE A 50 5.06 -6.86 6.42
N GLY A 51 5.07 -7.49 7.60
CA GLY A 51 3.85 -7.71 8.38
C GLY A 51 3.21 -6.41 8.85
N PHE A 52 4.02 -5.43 9.26
CA PHE A 52 3.56 -4.12 9.68
C PHE A 52 2.92 -3.34 8.51
N VAL A 53 3.61 -3.22 7.37
CA VAL A 53 3.07 -2.49 6.21
C VAL A 53 1.86 -3.19 5.60
N ALA A 54 1.81 -4.52 5.59
CA ALA A 54 0.62 -5.27 5.18
C ALA A 54 -0.58 -4.94 6.08
N SER A 55 -0.36 -4.80 7.39
CA SER A 55 -1.40 -4.39 8.34
C SER A 55 -1.88 -2.96 8.08
N LEU A 56 -0.98 -2.03 7.75
CA LEU A 56 -1.35 -0.67 7.35
C LEU A 56 -2.18 -0.65 6.05
N ALA A 57 -1.84 -1.49 5.08
CA ALA A 57 -2.60 -1.61 3.84
C ALA A 57 -4.02 -2.16 4.10
N ILE A 58 -4.21 -3.10 5.03
CA ILE A 58 -5.57 -3.53 5.43
C ILE A 58 -6.36 -2.35 6.02
N ILE A 59 -5.72 -1.57 6.91
CA ILE A 59 -6.34 -0.37 7.49
C ILE A 59 -6.71 0.63 6.37
N ALA A 60 -5.82 0.85 5.39
CA ALA A 60 -6.11 1.69 4.23
C ALA A 60 -7.31 1.15 3.43
N GLY A 61 -7.41 -0.16 3.24
CA GLY A 61 -8.58 -0.80 2.62
C GLY A 61 -9.88 -0.48 3.36
N LEU A 62 -9.87 -0.57 4.70
CA LEU A 62 -11.01 -0.20 5.54
C LEU A 62 -11.34 1.30 5.47
N VAL A 63 -10.32 2.15 5.35
CA VAL A 63 -10.49 3.60 5.13
C VAL A 63 -11.21 3.87 3.81
N PHE A 64 -10.81 3.19 2.73
CA PHE A 64 -11.49 3.31 1.44
C PHE A 64 -12.94 2.84 1.52
N LEU A 65 -13.18 1.68 2.13
CA LEU A 65 -14.54 1.13 2.32
C LEU A 65 -15.45 2.05 3.13
N GLN A 66 -14.94 2.62 4.22
CA GLN A 66 -15.73 3.45 5.13
C GLN A 66 -15.86 4.91 4.67
N GLY A 67 -15.13 5.32 3.64
CA GLY A 67 -15.22 6.70 3.16
C GLY A 67 -14.56 7.74 4.07
N ILE A 68 -13.55 7.37 4.87
CA ILE A 68 -12.99 8.29 5.88
C ILE A 68 -12.04 9.28 5.20
N ARG A 69 -12.58 10.36 4.65
CA ARG A 69 -11.83 11.33 3.84
C ARG A 69 -10.51 11.81 4.44
N LYS A 70 -10.50 12.12 5.74
CA LYS A 70 -9.31 12.61 6.46
C LYS A 70 -8.14 11.63 6.41
N LEU A 71 -8.40 10.36 6.11
CA LEU A 71 -7.41 9.29 6.05
C LEU A 71 -6.96 8.96 4.61
N TYR A 72 -7.54 9.57 3.57
CA TYR A 72 -7.05 9.41 2.20
C TYR A 72 -5.66 10.02 1.99
N LEU A 73 -5.36 11.15 2.63
CA LEU A 73 -4.03 11.75 2.54
C LEU A 73 -2.96 10.91 3.26
N PRO A 74 -3.20 10.39 4.47
CA PRO A 74 -2.35 9.35 5.07
C PRO A 74 -2.19 8.10 4.21
N ALA A 75 -3.26 7.58 3.59
CA ALA A 75 -3.17 6.44 2.68
C ALA A 75 -2.31 6.75 1.44
N LEU A 76 -2.48 7.94 0.86
CA LEU A 76 -1.64 8.43 -0.23
C LEU A 76 -0.16 8.47 0.18
N ALA A 77 0.14 9.05 1.34
CA ALA A 77 1.51 9.13 1.85
C ALA A 77 2.11 7.75 2.07
N PHE A 78 1.33 6.81 2.61
CA PHE A 78 1.75 5.43 2.79
C PHE A 78 2.21 4.78 1.47
N TYR A 79 1.38 4.81 0.42
CA TYR A 79 1.73 4.21 -0.87
C TYR A 79 2.87 4.95 -1.59
N VAL A 80 2.98 6.28 -1.43
CA VAL A 80 4.12 7.04 -1.97
C VAL A 80 5.42 6.64 -1.29
N ILE A 81 5.43 6.54 0.04
CA ILE A 81 6.62 6.15 0.80
C ILE A 81 7.03 4.73 0.41
N ASP A 82 6.07 3.80 0.29
CA ASP A 82 6.38 2.42 -0.07
C ASP A 82 6.99 2.33 -1.48
N LEU A 83 6.41 3.01 -2.47
CA LEU A 83 6.97 3.08 -3.82
C LEU A 83 8.40 3.63 -3.83
N VAL A 84 8.67 4.68 -3.03
CA VAL A 84 10.01 5.26 -2.91
C VAL A 84 10.98 4.25 -2.31
N LEU A 85 10.62 3.57 -1.21
CA LEU A 85 11.46 2.53 -0.59
C LEU A 85 11.70 1.35 -1.55
N LEU A 86 10.68 0.97 -2.32
CA LEU A 86 10.77 -0.10 -3.31
C LEU A 86 11.77 0.26 -4.42
N ILE A 87 11.70 1.48 -4.95
CA ILE A 87 12.66 1.99 -5.95
C ILE A 87 14.06 2.14 -5.34
N GLU A 88 14.17 2.72 -4.15
CA GLU A 88 15.44 2.94 -3.46
C GLU A 88 16.20 1.63 -3.29
N THR A 89 15.54 0.58 -2.80
CA THR A 89 16.17 -0.74 -2.58
C THR A 89 16.56 -1.48 -3.86
N ARG A 90 16.14 -1.01 -5.04
CA ARG A 90 16.49 -1.55 -6.38
C ARG A 90 17.51 -0.67 -7.12
N THR A 91 17.79 0.51 -6.60
CA THR A 91 18.76 1.46 -7.19
C THR A 91 19.98 1.66 -6.29
N LEU A 92 19.81 1.51 -4.98
CA LEU A 92 20.83 1.66 -3.95
C LEU A 92 20.90 0.42 -3.03
N PRO A 93 22.02 0.21 -2.32
CA PRO A 93 22.12 -0.86 -1.34
C PRO A 93 21.05 -0.75 -0.26
N ALA A 94 20.26 -1.80 -0.09
CA ALA A 94 19.22 -1.83 0.94
C ALA A 94 19.85 -1.80 2.35
N LEU A 95 19.32 -0.94 3.23
CA LEU A 95 19.93 -0.57 4.52
C LEU A 95 20.41 -1.76 5.37
N PHE A 96 19.60 -2.82 5.48
CA PHE A 96 19.91 -3.99 6.33
C PHE A 96 20.50 -5.19 5.57
N VAL A 97 20.62 -5.10 4.24
CA VAL A 97 21.19 -6.17 3.39
C VAL A 97 22.57 -5.78 2.85
N GLY A 98 22.83 -4.47 2.66
CA GLY A 98 24.09 -3.95 2.12
C GLY A 98 24.28 -4.23 0.63
N LYS A 99 23.23 -4.67 -0.08
CA LYS A 99 23.24 -4.97 -1.52
C LYS A 99 21.97 -4.44 -2.18
N VAL A 100 22.06 -4.15 -3.47
CA VAL A 100 20.89 -3.86 -4.29
C VAL A 100 20.04 -5.12 -4.39
N LEU A 101 18.73 -4.99 -4.13
CA LEU A 101 17.82 -6.12 -4.20
C LEU A 101 17.42 -6.40 -5.65
N PRO A 102 17.22 -7.68 -6.03
CA PRO A 102 16.79 -8.02 -7.38
C PRO A 102 15.34 -7.58 -7.63
N ILE A 103 15.03 -7.37 -8.91
CA ILE A 103 13.65 -7.30 -9.39
C ILE A 103 13.10 -8.72 -9.48
N ASN A 104 11.86 -8.91 -9.05
CA ASN A 104 11.13 -10.16 -9.14
C ASN A 104 9.63 -9.84 -9.34
N PRO A 105 8.78 -10.84 -9.63
CA PRO A 105 7.36 -10.58 -9.92
C PRO A 105 6.61 -9.83 -8.80
N TYR A 106 6.96 -10.04 -7.53
CA TYR A 106 6.34 -9.32 -6.42
C TYR A 106 6.66 -7.82 -6.46
N VAL A 107 7.88 -7.45 -6.86
CA VAL A 107 8.27 -6.04 -7.04
C VAL A 107 7.44 -5.38 -8.13
N GLU A 108 7.29 -6.04 -9.27
CA GLU A 108 6.52 -5.52 -10.40
C GLU A 108 5.05 -5.33 -10.03
N ILE A 109 4.47 -6.31 -9.34
CA ILE A 109 3.10 -6.24 -8.82
C ILE A 109 2.96 -5.09 -7.81
N SER A 110 3.89 -4.96 -6.86
CA SER A 110 3.86 -3.88 -5.87
C SER A 110 3.94 -2.49 -6.52
N ILE A 111 4.84 -2.27 -7.49
CA ILE A 111 4.94 -0.99 -8.21
C ILE A 111 3.60 -0.62 -8.86
N VAL A 112 2.97 -1.57 -9.56
CA VAL A 112 1.68 -1.33 -10.22
C VAL A 112 0.60 -0.98 -9.21
N LEU A 113 0.54 -1.73 -8.10
CA LEU A 113 -0.46 -1.49 -7.05
C LEU A 113 -0.21 -0.16 -6.32
N ASP A 114 1.04 0.22 -6.05
CA ASP A 114 1.38 1.49 -5.42
C ASP A 114 0.93 2.66 -6.30
N VAL A 115 1.30 2.65 -7.59
CA VAL A 115 0.89 3.70 -8.54
C VAL A 115 -0.63 3.81 -8.63
N LEU A 116 -1.33 2.67 -8.72
CA LEU A 116 -2.79 2.64 -8.74
C LEU A 116 -3.39 3.24 -7.46
N LEU A 117 -2.90 2.84 -6.29
CA LEU A 117 -3.43 3.26 -5.00
C LEU A 117 -3.07 4.71 -4.67
N ILE A 118 -1.94 5.22 -5.15
CA ILE A 118 -1.59 6.64 -5.14
C ILE A 118 -2.63 7.43 -5.93
N VAL A 119 -2.93 7.03 -7.17
CA VAL A 119 -3.91 7.71 -8.02
C VAL A 119 -5.30 7.68 -7.39
N ILE A 120 -5.75 6.52 -6.91
CA ILE A 120 -7.06 6.37 -6.25
C ILE A 120 -7.14 7.25 -5.00
N SER A 121 -6.12 7.23 -4.14
CA SER A 121 -6.09 8.03 -2.91
C SER A 121 -6.12 9.53 -3.21
N ALA A 122 -5.37 9.97 -4.22
CA ALA A 122 -5.34 11.37 -4.64
C ALA A 122 -6.69 11.81 -5.21
N LEU A 123 -7.31 11.00 -6.08
CA LEU A 123 -8.62 11.28 -6.65
C LEU A 123 -9.70 11.34 -5.57
N LEU A 124 -9.73 10.38 -4.65
CA LEU A 124 -10.68 10.38 -3.54
C LEU A 124 -10.46 11.57 -2.62
N TRP A 125 -9.22 11.93 -2.27
CA TRP A 125 -8.94 13.11 -1.46
C TRP A 125 -9.51 14.42 -2.05
N ILE A 126 -9.41 14.57 -3.37
CA ILE A 126 -9.88 15.76 -4.10
C ILE A 126 -11.40 15.75 -4.30
N THR A 127 -11.96 14.60 -4.67
CA THR A 127 -13.34 14.50 -5.18
C THR A 127 -14.36 14.05 -4.15
N ASP A 128 -13.94 13.26 -3.16
CA ASP A 128 -14.80 12.82 -2.08
C ASP A 128 -15.05 13.99 -1.14
N LYS A 129 -16.32 14.37 -0.98
CA LYS A 129 -16.72 15.57 -0.22
C LYS A 129 -17.22 15.26 1.18
N GLU A 130 -17.29 13.99 1.53
CA GLU A 130 -17.78 13.50 2.83
C GLU A 130 -16.73 13.59 3.93
#